data_AF-A0A2R6EDC3-F1
#
_entry.id   AF-A0A2R6EDC3-F1
#
_cell.length_a   1.000
_cell.length_b   1.000
_cell.length_c   1.000
_cell.angle_alpha   90.00
_cell.angle_beta   90.00
_cell.angle_gamma   90.00
#
_symmetry.space_group_name_H-M   'P 1'
#
loop_
_entity.id
_entity.type
_entity.pdbx_description
1 polymer ?
#
loop_
_entity_poly.entity_id
_entity_poly.type
_entity_poly.pdbx_seq_one_letter_code
_entity_poly.pdbx_strand_id
1 'polypeptide(L)'
;MRPNDAYETFDEAYSYPIDRETIIETMGETQIESPNGPGETIAETLERSGREEFRSAQELTNAFLGTLSDEYIGRKYYDDRGDNQGMATNWSA
;
A
#
# COMPACT_ATOMS: atom_id res chain seq x y z
N MET A 1 7.27 -4.84 -2.09
CA MET A 1 7.24 -3.56 -1.35
C MET A 1 5.94 -3.52 -0.58
N ARG A 2 6.00 -3.25 0.72
CA ARG A 2 4.78 -3.06 1.52
C ARG A 2 4.19 -1.68 1.25
N PRO A 3 2.86 -1.52 1.14
CA PRO A 3 2.26 -0.21 0.97
C PRO A 3 2.67 0.82 2.04
N ASN A 4 2.90 0.39 3.28
CA ASN A 4 3.34 1.27 4.37
C ASN A 4 4.77 1.82 4.19
N ASP A 5 5.62 1.13 3.42
CA ASP A 5 7.01 1.52 3.19
C ASP A 5 7.14 2.42 1.94
N ALA A 6 6.04 2.66 1.22
CA ALA A 6 6.04 3.36 -0.07
C ALA A 6 6.61 4.79 0.03
N TYR A 7 6.28 5.53 1.07
CA TYR A 7 6.80 6.90 1.25
C TYR A 7 8.32 6.91 1.34
N GLU A 8 8.89 6.13 2.26
CA GLU A 8 10.35 6.06 2.46
C GLU A 8 11.03 5.57 1.18
N THR A 9 10.47 4.52 0.56
CA THR A 9 11.00 3.99 -0.72
C THR A 9 11.04 5.06 -1.82
N PHE A 10 9.98 5.87 -1.96
CA PHE A 10 9.92 6.91 -2.99
C PHE A 10 10.75 8.15 -2.66
N ASP A 11 10.85 8.51 -1.39
CA ASP A 11 11.65 9.65 -0.92
C ASP A 11 13.16 9.39 -1.07
N GLU A 12 13.59 8.15 -0.79
CA GLU A 12 14.99 7.74 -0.96
C GLU A 12 15.38 7.51 -2.42
N ALA A 13 14.46 7.03 -3.26
CA ALA A 13 14.77 6.65 -4.64
C ALA A 13 14.84 7.85 -5.60
N TYR A 14 14.11 8.93 -5.34
CA TYR A 14 13.87 9.98 -6.34
C TYR A 14 14.12 11.40 -5.82
N SER A 15 14.54 12.25 -6.75
CA SER A 15 14.44 13.70 -6.60
C SER A 15 13.20 14.19 -7.35
N TYR A 16 12.60 15.29 -6.87
CA TYR A 16 11.36 15.81 -7.40
C TYR A 16 11.54 17.20 -8.04
N PRO A 17 10.78 17.53 -9.11
CA PRO A 17 9.72 16.71 -9.72
C PRO A 17 10.24 15.51 -10.50
N ILE A 18 9.40 14.49 -10.65
CA ILE A 18 9.69 13.27 -11.43
C ILE A 18 8.48 12.83 -12.25
N ASP A 19 8.74 12.33 -13.46
CA ASP A 19 7.75 11.81 -14.38
C ASP A 19 7.38 10.36 -14.05
N ARG A 20 6.10 10.01 -14.27
CA ARG A 20 5.58 8.64 -14.11
C ARG A 20 6.38 7.65 -14.97
N GLU A 21 6.74 8.02 -16.19
CA GLU A 21 7.49 7.15 -17.10
C GLU A 21 8.82 6.73 -16.48
N THR A 22 9.58 7.68 -15.93
CA THR A 22 10.83 7.38 -15.22
C THR A 22 10.61 6.43 -14.05
N ILE A 23 9.55 6.63 -13.24
CA ILE A 23 9.24 5.74 -12.12
C ILE A 23 8.90 4.32 -12.61
N ILE A 24 8.16 4.20 -13.71
CA ILE A 24 7.82 2.91 -14.31
C ILE A 24 9.07 2.22 -14.86
N GLU A 25 9.98 2.96 -15.50
CA GLU A 25 11.24 2.40 -16.00
C GLU A 25 12.16 1.91 -14.88
N THR A 26 12.23 2.62 -13.76
CA THR A 26 13.16 2.30 -12.68
C THR A 26 12.60 1.34 -11.63
N MET A 27 11.30 1.42 -11.34
CA MET A 27 10.65 0.64 -10.28
C MET A 27 9.32 0.00 -10.70
N GLY A 28 8.91 0.12 -11.96
CA GLY A 28 7.59 -0.34 -12.41
C GLY A 28 7.34 -1.83 -12.17
N GLU A 29 8.36 -2.67 -12.31
CA GLU A 29 8.28 -4.12 -12.07
C GLU A 29 8.26 -4.51 -10.57
N THR A 30 8.39 -3.53 -9.67
CA THR A 30 8.36 -3.79 -8.22
C THR A 30 6.96 -4.27 -7.83
N GLN A 31 6.91 -5.50 -7.30
CA GLN A 31 5.66 -6.06 -6.77
C GLN A 31 5.26 -5.40 -5.45
N ILE A 32 3.96 -5.14 -5.33
CA ILE A 32 3.32 -4.60 -4.13
C ILE A 32 2.76 -5.78 -3.34
N GLU A 33 3.13 -5.86 -2.06
CA GLU A 33 2.66 -6.94 -1.19
C GLU A 33 1.17 -6.77 -0.88
N SER A 34 0.35 -7.72 -1.35
CA SER A 34 -1.07 -7.80 -1.02
C SER A 34 -1.32 -8.78 0.14
N PRO A 35 -2.17 -8.42 1.11
CA PRO A 35 -2.58 -9.34 2.17
C PRO A 35 -3.54 -10.43 1.68
N ASN A 36 -4.20 -10.26 0.52
CA ASN A 36 -5.32 -11.11 0.10
C ASN A 36 -5.20 -11.65 -1.34
N GLY A 37 -4.07 -11.51 -2.02
CA GLY A 37 -3.94 -11.89 -3.43
C GLY A 37 -2.52 -11.85 -3.98
N PRO A 38 -2.35 -12.05 -5.30
CA PRO A 38 -1.04 -12.15 -5.95
C PRO A 38 -0.25 -10.84 -5.98
N GLY A 39 -0.84 -9.71 -5.60
CA GLY A 39 -0.22 -8.39 -5.71
C GLY A 39 -0.49 -7.71 -7.05
N GLU A 40 -0.22 -6.41 -7.12
CA GLU A 40 -0.14 -5.59 -8.34
C GLU A 40 1.28 -4.98 -8.37
N THR A 41 1.72 -4.49 -9.51
CA THR A 41 3.01 -3.79 -9.64
C THR A 41 2.85 -2.28 -9.47
N ILE A 42 3.98 -1.59 -9.22
CA ILE A 42 4.00 -0.11 -9.19
C ILE A 42 3.52 0.45 -10.53
N ALA A 43 3.91 -0.16 -11.65
CA ALA A 43 3.47 0.28 -12.98
C ALA A 43 1.93 0.25 -13.12
N GLU A 44 1.31 -0.90 -12.88
CA GLU A 44 -0.15 -1.08 -12.97
C GLU A 44 -0.89 -0.05 -12.09
N THR A 45 -0.35 0.21 -10.90
CA THR A 45 -0.92 1.13 -9.91
C THR A 45 -0.81 2.60 -10.36
N LEU A 46 0.33 3.01 -10.92
CA LEU A 46 0.57 4.40 -11.36
C LEU A 46 -0.06 4.70 -12.72
N GLU A 47 -0.15 3.72 -13.63
CA GLU A 47 -0.87 3.85 -14.89
C GLU A 47 -2.35 4.17 -14.62
N ARG A 48 -2.97 3.51 -13.64
CA ARG A 48 -4.35 3.76 -13.19
C ARG A 48 -4.55 5.15 -12.58
N SER A 49 -3.50 5.80 -12.07
CA SER A 49 -3.62 7.12 -11.42
C SER A 49 -3.93 8.27 -12.36
N GLY A 50 -3.64 8.10 -13.66
CA GLY A 50 -3.78 9.16 -14.66
C GLY A 50 -2.87 10.37 -14.47
N ARG A 51 -1.94 10.34 -13.50
CA ARG A 51 -0.94 11.40 -13.29
C ARG A 51 0.30 11.16 -14.13
N GLU A 52 0.86 12.25 -14.65
CA GLU A 52 2.06 12.23 -15.50
C GLU A 52 3.32 12.66 -14.74
N GLU A 53 3.21 13.58 -13.78
CA GLU A 53 4.31 14.11 -12.98
C GLU A 53 3.92 14.14 -11.49
N PHE A 54 4.91 13.97 -10.61
CA PHE A 54 4.77 14.12 -9.16
C PHE A 54 5.77 15.15 -8.63
N ARG A 55 5.31 16.07 -7.77
CA ARG A 55 6.16 17.15 -7.24
C ARG A 55 6.79 16.84 -5.89
N SER A 56 6.42 15.71 -5.27
CA SER A 56 6.97 15.27 -3.99
C SER A 56 6.72 13.77 -3.77
N ALA A 57 7.50 13.16 -2.88
CA ALA A 57 7.30 11.80 -2.43
C ALA A 57 5.90 11.59 -1.81
N GLN A 58 5.39 12.61 -1.10
CA GLN A 58 4.04 12.57 -0.54
C GLN A 58 2.97 12.54 -1.63
N GLU A 59 3.11 13.32 -2.70
CA GLU A 59 2.17 13.32 -3.81
C GLU A 59 2.17 11.98 -4.56
N LEU A 60 3.35 11.42 -4.83
CA LEU A 60 3.51 10.11 -5.44
C LEU A 60 2.90 9.01 -4.56
N THR A 61 3.20 9.01 -3.27
CA THR A 61 2.65 8.05 -2.31
C THR A 61 1.13 8.13 -2.24
N ASN A 62 0.56 9.33 -2.18
CA ASN A 62 -0.88 9.51 -2.15
C ASN A 62 -1.55 9.03 -3.43
N ALA A 63 -0.94 9.27 -4.59
CA ALA A 63 -1.43 8.76 -5.86
C ALA A 63 -1.38 7.22 -5.91
N PHE A 64 -0.23 6.65 -5.51
CA PHE A 64 0.02 5.22 -5.45
C PHE A 64 -0.97 4.51 -4.51
N LEU A 65 -1.10 4.96 -3.26
CA LEU A 65 -2.02 4.36 -2.29
C LEU A 65 -3.48 4.57 -2.67
N GLY A 66 -3.80 5.73 -3.25
CA GLY A 66 -5.15 6.06 -3.70
C GLY A 66 -5.62 5.24 -4.90
N THR A 67 -4.70 4.63 -5.66
CA THR A 67 -5.07 3.74 -6.75
C THR A 67 -5.08 2.27 -6.36
N LEU A 68 -4.51 1.85 -5.22
CA LEU A 68 -4.58 0.46 -4.78
C LEU A 68 -6.04 0.00 -4.63
N SER A 69 -6.34 -1.19 -5.16
CA SER A 69 -7.68 -1.80 -5.09
C SER A 69 -8.11 -2.05 -3.63
N ASP A 70 -9.43 -2.17 -3.36
CA ASP A 70 -10.00 -2.46 -2.02
C ASP A 70 -9.37 -3.70 -1.33
N GLU A 71 -8.68 -4.57 -2.06
CA GLU A 71 -7.91 -5.72 -1.56
C GLU A 71 -6.73 -5.34 -0.65
N TYR A 72 -6.22 -4.11 -0.77
CA TYR A 72 -5.15 -3.52 0.05
C TYR A 72 -5.68 -2.65 1.18
N ILE A 73 -6.97 -2.30 1.15
CA ILE A 73 -7.66 -1.71 2.29
C ILE A 73 -7.85 -2.84 3.29
N GLY A 74 -6.88 -2.97 4.20
CA GLY A 74 -6.96 -3.87 5.34
C GLY A 74 -8.36 -3.78 5.94
N ARG A 75 -9.12 -4.88 5.80
CA ARG A 75 -10.49 -5.12 6.26
C ARG A 75 -11.27 -3.85 6.65
N LYS A 76 -12.35 -3.60 5.91
CA LYS A 76 -13.54 -2.83 6.38
C LYS A 76 -14.12 -3.33 7.73
N TYR A 77 -13.56 -4.38 8.31
CA TYR A 77 -13.76 -4.86 9.67
C TYR A 77 -12.49 -4.61 10.49
N TYR A 78 -12.48 -3.49 11.22
CA TYR A 78 -11.84 -3.47 12.53
C TYR A 78 -12.36 -4.68 13.32
N ASP A 79 -11.50 -5.69 13.58
CA ASP A 79 -11.77 -6.69 14.63
C ASP A 79 -11.01 -6.37 15.93
N ASP A 80 -10.22 -5.29 15.95
CA ASP A 80 -9.51 -4.86 17.17
C ASP A 80 -10.40 -3.99 18.10
N ARG A 81 -11.66 -4.41 18.30
CA ARG A 81 -12.33 -4.07 19.56
C ARG A 81 -11.86 -5.04 20.63
N GLY A 82 -10.79 -4.65 21.31
CA GLY A 82 -10.63 -4.87 22.74
C GLY A 82 -10.55 -6.32 23.21
N ASP A 83 -9.33 -6.72 23.54
CA ASP A 83 -9.03 -7.86 24.40
C ASP A 83 -9.90 -7.88 25.69
N ASN A 84 -10.29 -9.10 26.09
CA ASN A 84 -10.55 -9.57 27.46
C ASN A 84 -11.82 -9.09 28.22
N GLN A 85 -12.82 -9.98 28.34
CA GLN A 85 -13.46 -10.34 29.63
C GLN A 85 -14.11 -11.74 29.56
N GLY A 86 -13.64 -12.68 30.41
CA GLY A 86 -14.41 -13.89 30.72
C GLY A 86 -13.62 -15.15 31.07
N MET A 87 -12.72 -15.07 32.05
CA MET A 87 -12.23 -16.26 32.74
C MET A 87 -13.40 -17.01 33.44
N ALA A 88 -13.24 -18.33 33.52
CA ALA A 88 -14.05 -19.33 34.25
C ALA A 88 -15.37 -19.76 33.56
N THR A 89 -15.67 -21.04 33.39
CA THR A 89 -15.56 -22.14 34.37
C THR A 89 -15.40 -23.51 33.72
N ASN A 90 -14.68 -24.38 34.42
CA ASN A 90 -14.69 -25.83 34.28
C ASN A 90 -16.11 -26.41 34.43
N TRP A 91 -16.39 -27.53 33.78
CA TRP A 91 -17.17 -28.62 34.39
C TRP A 91 -16.82 -29.97 33.77
N SER A 92 -16.23 -30.82 34.61
CA SER A 92 -16.33 -32.27 34.50
C SER A 92 -17.43 -32.74 35.46
N ALA A 93 -18.35 -33.55 34.97
CA ALA A 93 -19.09 -34.57 35.72
C ALA A 93 -19.64 -35.60 34.72
#